data_AF-A0A0D2FM58-F1
#
_entry.id   AF-A0A0D2FM58-F1
#
_cell.length_a   1.000
_cell.length_b   1.000
_cell.length_c   1.000
_cell.angle_alpha   90.00
_cell.angle_beta   90.00
_cell.angle_gamma   90.00
#
_symmetry.space_group_name_H-M   'P 1'
#
loop_
_entity.id
_entity.type
_entity.pdbx_description
1 polymer ?
#
loop_
_entity_poly.entity_id
_entity_poly.type
_entity_poly.pdbx_seq_one_letter_code
_entity_poly.pdbx_strand_id
1 'polypeptide(L)' 'MSATPLYKGKVILKLGIYPEVPVPEWESFASQRQTWEKPLEGAVQYKTKSFGEKMPGSI' A
#
# COMPACT_ATOMS: atom_id res chain seq x y z
N MET A 1 -3.41 -17.82 1.87
CA MET A 1 -3.76 -16.72 0.94
C MET A 1 -4.82 -15.87 1.59
N SER A 2 -4.69 -14.53 1.60
CA SER A 2 -5.68 -13.64 2.22
C SER A 2 -6.64 -13.13 1.14
N ALA A 3 -7.92 -13.47 1.28
CA ALA A 3 -8.99 -12.97 0.41
C ALA A 3 -9.82 -11.94 1.20
N THR A 4 -10.06 -10.77 0.61
CA THR A 4 -10.85 -9.70 1.23
C THR A 4 -12.09 -9.40 0.41
N PRO A 5 -13.26 -9.14 1.05
CA PRO A 5 -14.46 -8.69 0.34
C PRO A 5 -14.26 -7.39 -0.45
N LEU A 6 -13.29 -6.56 -0.05
CA LEU A 6 -13.00 -5.27 -0.67
C LEU A 6 -12.50 -5.40 -2.12
N TYR A 7 -11.88 -6.53 -2.47
CA TYR A 7 -11.29 -6.76 -3.78
C TYR A 7 -11.80 -8.07 -4.36
N LYS A 8 -13.07 -8.07 -4.79
CA LYS A 8 -13.73 -9.26 -5.33
C LYS A 8 -12.94 -9.85 -6.51
N GLY A 9 -12.63 -11.14 -6.43
CA GLY A 9 -11.86 -11.86 -7.44
C GLY A 9 -10.34 -11.60 -7.39
N LYS A 10 -9.84 -10.85 -6.40
CA LYS A 10 -8.40 -10.62 -6.20
C LYS A 10 -7.90 -11.34 -4.95
N VAL A 11 -6.64 -11.78 -5.00
CA VAL A 11 -5.94 -12.38 -3.86
C VAL A 11 -4.87 -11.41 -3.37
N ILE A 12 -4.79 -11.20 -2.07
CA ILE A 12 -3.71 -10.41 -1.46
C ILE A 12 -2.52 -11.34 -1.24
N LEU A 13 -1.38 -10.98 -1.85
CA LEU A 13 -0.11 -11.67 -1.71
C LEU A 13 0.88 -10.79 -0.96
N LYS A 14 1.56 -11.37 0.03
CA LYS A 14 2.71 -10.72 0.68
C LYS A 14 3.94 -11.04 -0.14
N LEU A 15 4.45 -10.04 -0.86
CA LEU A 15 5.55 -10.25 -1.80
C LEU A 15 6.93 -10.27 -1.15
N GLY A 16 7.06 -9.95 0.15
CA GLY A 16 8.33 -9.91 0.87
C GLY A 16 9.09 -11.25 1.03
N ILE A 17 8.53 -12.36 0.53
CA ILE A 17 9.18 -13.68 0.49
C ILE A 17 9.78 -14.01 -0.89
N TYR A 18 9.55 -13.16 -1.89
CA TYR A 18 10.02 -13.37 -3.24
C TYR A 18 11.32 -12.60 -3.49
N PRO A 19 12.25 -13.15 -4.30
CA PRO A 19 13.56 -12.54 -4.54
C PRO A 19 13.47 -11.25 -5.36
N GLU A 20 12.44 -11.10 -6.19
CA GLU A 20 12.18 -9.91 -6.99
C GLU A 20 10.72 -9.50 -6.82
N VAL A 21 10.50 -8.23 -6.49
CA VAL A 21 9.18 -7.65 -6.23
C VAL A 21 9.05 -6.38 -7.07
N PRO A 22 7.94 -6.18 -7.80
CA PRO A 22 7.70 -4.95 -8.51
C PRO A 22 7.67 -3.75 -7.57
N VAL A 23 8.11 -2.59 -8.05
CA VAL A 23 8.03 -1.34 -7.29
C VAL A 23 6.55 -1.03 -6.99
N PRO A 24 6.17 -0.78 -5.73
CA PRO A 24 4.80 -0.45 -5.36
C PRO A 24 4.34 0.87 -5.99
N GLU A 25 3.16 0.86 -6.60
CA GLU A 25 2.55 2.06 -7.20
C GLU A 25 1.86 2.95 -6.15
N TRP A 26 1.45 2.38 -5.01
CA TRP A 26 0.79 3.12 -3.93
C TRP A 26 0.95 2.43 -2.57
N GLU A 27 0.76 3.21 -1.53
CA GLU A 27 0.75 2.79 -0.14
C GLU A 27 -0.64 3.02 0.47
N SER A 28 -1.07 2.13 1.36
CA SER A 28 -2.29 2.29 2.16
C SER A 28 -1.96 2.30 3.63
N PHE A 29 -2.86 2.82 4.46
CA PHE A 29 -2.62 3.03 5.90
C PHE A 29 -1.47 3.99 6.20
N ALA A 30 -1.14 4.89 5.27
CA ALA A 30 -0.04 5.84 5.44
C ALA A 30 -0.26 6.79 6.63
N SER A 31 -1.52 6.98 7.10
CA SER A 31 -1.80 7.77 8.30
C SER A 31 -1.37 7.09 9.60
N GLN A 32 -1.20 5.77 9.60
CA GLN A 32 -0.76 4.96 10.74
C GLN A 32 0.69 4.46 10.55
N ARG A 33 1.43 5.08 9.63
CA ARG A 33 2.83 4.79 9.40
C ARG A 33 3.64 4.97 10.68
N GLN A 34 4.53 4.02 10.95
CA GLN A 34 5.43 4.10 12.08
C GLN A 34 6.53 5.14 11.82
N THR A 35 7.02 5.82 12.85
CA THR A 35 7.99 6.92 12.72
C THR A 35 9.31 6.53 12.07
N TRP A 36 9.67 5.24 12.10
CA TRP A 36 10.89 4.71 11.49
C TRP A 36 10.71 4.28 10.02
N GLU A 37 9.46 4.13 9.56
CA GLU A 37 9.16 3.77 8.18
C GLU A 37 9.16 5.03 7.32
N LYS A 38 9.93 5.04 6.24
CA LYS A 38 9.96 6.16 5.29
C LYS A 38 8.88 5.97 4.22
N PRO A 39 8.23 7.04 3.75
CA PRO A 39 7.38 6.97 2.57
C PRO A 39 8.13 6.40 1.37
N LEU A 40 7.45 5.61 0.54
CA LEU A 40 8.01 5.20 -0.73
C LEU A 40 8.00 6.38 -1.70
N GLU A 41 9.15 6.66 -2.30
CA GLU A 41 9.28 7.70 -3.32
C GLU A 41 8.54 7.29 -4.60
N GLY A 42 7.67 8.16 -5.11
CA GLY A 42 6.86 7.91 -6.30
C GLY A 42 5.59 7.09 -6.08
N ALA A 43 5.32 6.63 -4.85
CA ALA A 43 4.09 5.90 -4.52
C ALA A 43 2.99 6.86 -4.02
N VAL A 44 1.77 6.68 -4.54
CA VAL A 44 0.60 7.42 -4.04
C VAL A 44 0.26 6.98 -2.63
N GLN A 45 0.16 7.90 -1.67
CA GLN A 45 -0.11 7.54 -0.28
C GLN A 45 -1.58 7.73 0.07
N TYR A 46 -2.26 6.66 0.44
CA TYR A 46 -3.62 6.69 0.94
C TYR A 46 -3.65 6.62 2.47
N LYS A 47 -4.49 7.44 3.10
CA LYS A 47 -4.60 7.52 4.57
C LYS A 47 -4.95 6.17 5.19
N THR A 48 -6.01 5.52 4.70
CA THR A 48 -6.56 4.29 5.29
C THR A 48 -6.67 3.16 4.27
N LYS A 49 -7.53 3.29 3.26
CA LYS A 49 -7.72 2.29 2.20
C LYS A 49 -7.17 2.75 0.86
N SER A 50 -6.72 1.81 0.03
CA SER A 50 -6.38 2.08 -1.36
C SER A 50 -7.54 2.78 -2.07
N PHE A 51 -7.24 3.76 -2.92
CA PHE A 51 -8.24 4.56 -3.65
C PHE A 51 -9.23 5.35 -2.76
N GLY A 52 -8.91 5.50 -1.47
CA GLY A 52 -9.63 6.36 -0.54
C GLY A 52 -9.07 7.78 -0.50
N GLU A 53 -9.14 8.40 0.68
CA GLU A 53 -8.51 9.70 0.89
C GLU A 53 -6.99 9.62 0.71
N LYS A 54 -6.48 10.47 -0.19
CA LYS A 54 -5.04 10.67 -0.37
C LYS A 54 -4.46 11.47 0.80
N MET A 55 -3.22 11.19 1.15
CA MET A 55 -2.45 12.02 2.06
C MET A 55 -2.09 13.34 1.36
N PRO A 56 -2.25 14.50 2.03
CA PRO A 56 -1.77 15.77 1.50
C PRO A 56 -0.25 15.69 1.34
N GLY A 57 0.26 15.85 0.11
CA GLY A 57 1.68 15.64 -0.22
C GLY A 57 2.01 14.36 -0.99
N SER A 58 0.99 13.60 -1.41
CA SER A 58 1.16 12.54 -2.42
C SER A 58 1.48 13.20 -3.76
N ILE A 59 2.74 13.11 -4.18
CA ILE A 59 3.24 13.65 -5.46
C ILE A 59 2.91 12.66 -6.58
#